data_AF-A0A6V7HUA6-F1
#
_entry.id   AF-A0A6V7HUA6-F1
#
_cell.length_a   1.000
_cell.length_b   1.000
_cell.length_c   1.000
_cell.angle_alpha   90.00
_cell.angle_beta   90.00
_cell.angle_gamma   90.00
#
_symmetry.space_group_name_H-M   'P 1'
#
loop_
_entity.id
_entity.type
_entity.pdbx_description
1 polymer ?
#
loop_
_entity_poly.entity_id
_entity_poly.type
_entity_poly.pdbx_seq_one_letter_code
_entity_poly.pdbx_strand_id
1 'polypeptide(L)'
;HFGSVTTKDLLTSLQEAHNENQPTFHLNIEEIMNPWLNQNGHPLLNVTRNYDTGVITIIQRNAIYEDSNNRWKIPITFATASQPNFEKTEITHWMEPTTDTLEIHGINKDDWIILNIQLK
;
A
#
# COMPACT_ATOMS: atom_id res chain seq x y z
N HIS A 1 -14.81 -34.50 -5.19
CA HIS A 1 -14.27 -33.78 -6.36
C HIS A 1 -13.81 -32.40 -5.89
N PHE A 2 -12.52 -32.13 -5.93
CA PHE A 2 -12.00 -30.78 -5.70
C PHE A 2 -11.93 -30.09 -7.07
N GLY A 3 -12.72 -29.04 -7.28
CA GLY A 3 -12.69 -28.25 -8.51
C GLY A 3 -11.41 -27.41 -8.57
N SER A 4 -10.88 -27.19 -9.78
CA SER A 4 -9.82 -26.21 -9.98
C SER A 4 -10.38 -24.83 -9.71
N VAL A 5 -9.68 -24.04 -8.90
CA VAL A 5 -10.02 -22.63 -8.67
C VAL A 5 -9.17 -21.75 -9.59
N THR A 6 -9.73 -20.60 -9.96
CA THR A 6 -9.04 -19.54 -10.69
C THR A 6 -8.67 -18.39 -9.74
N THR A 7 -7.79 -17.50 -10.17
CA THR A 7 -7.48 -16.26 -9.43
C THR A 7 -8.74 -15.43 -9.18
N LYS A 8 -9.69 -15.45 -10.11
CA LYS A 8 -10.97 -14.75 -9.97
C LYS A 8 -11.80 -15.30 -8.82
N ASP A 9 -11.83 -16.63 -8.64
CA ASP A 9 -12.58 -17.27 -7.55
C ASP A 9 -12.00 -16.84 -6.19
N LEU A 10 -10.66 -16.82 -6.06
CA LEU A 10 -9.98 -16.33 -4.85
C LEU A 10 -10.32 -14.87 -4.54
N LEU A 11 -10.20 -13.98 -5.54
CA LEU A 11 -10.47 -12.55 -5.35
C LEU A 11 -11.94 -12.30 -4.99
N THR A 12 -12.86 -13.08 -5.57
CA THR A 12 -14.29 -13.01 -5.25
C THR A 12 -14.55 -13.40 -3.81
N SER A 13 -14.01 -14.53 -3.34
CA SER A 13 -14.19 -14.96 -1.95
C SER A 13 -13.57 -13.98 -0.95
N LEU A 14 -12.43 -13.36 -1.27
CA LEU A 14 -11.84 -12.31 -0.44
C LEU A 14 -12.75 -11.07 -0.38
N GLN A 15 -13.36 -10.68 -1.50
CA GLN A 15 -14.27 -9.54 -1.56
C GLN A 15 -15.55 -9.80 -0.75
N GLU A 16 -16.09 -11.01 -0.84
CA GLU A 16 -17.26 -11.43 -0.06
C GLU A 16 -16.97 -11.36 1.44
N ALA A 17 -15.86 -11.97 1.89
CA ALA A 17 -15.44 -11.92 3.29
C ALA A 17 -15.19 -10.48 3.78
N HIS A 18 -14.63 -9.61 2.94
CA HIS A 18 -14.49 -8.18 3.26
C HIS A 18 -15.85 -7.52 3.47
N ASN A 19 -16.80 -7.76 2.56
CA ASN A 19 -18.14 -7.16 2.61
C ASN A 19 -18.96 -7.66 3.83
N GLU A 20 -18.82 -8.94 4.20
CA GLU A 20 -19.50 -9.53 5.36
C GLU A 20 -19.07 -8.91 6.69
N ASN A 21 -17.82 -8.46 6.79
CA ASN A 21 -17.27 -7.80 7.98
C ASN A 21 -17.74 -6.34 8.16
N GLN A 22 -18.67 -5.85 7.32
CA GLN A 22 -19.22 -4.48 7.38
C GLN A 22 -18.14 -3.41 7.52
N PRO A 23 -17.23 -3.31 6.54
CA PRO A 23 -16.06 -2.47 6.64
C PRO A 23 -16.47 -1.00 6.63
N THR A 24 -15.71 -0.16 7.33
CA THR A 24 -15.94 1.29 7.37
C THR A 24 -15.63 2.00 6.05
N PHE A 25 -15.02 1.29 5.09
CA PHE A 25 -14.72 1.76 3.74
C PHE A 25 -14.86 0.63 2.72
N HIS A 26 -15.25 1.00 1.49
CA HIS A 26 -15.36 0.06 0.39
C HIS A 26 -13.98 -0.18 -0.24
N LEU A 27 -13.61 -1.44 -0.42
CA LEU A 27 -12.43 -1.85 -1.18
C LEU A 27 -12.88 -2.64 -2.40
N ASN A 28 -12.23 -2.38 -3.53
CA ASN A 28 -12.26 -3.26 -4.69
C ASN A 28 -10.98 -4.10 -4.68
N ILE A 29 -11.06 -5.33 -4.15
CA ILE A 29 -9.90 -6.21 -4.00
C ILE A 29 -9.33 -6.62 -5.36
N GLU A 30 -10.17 -6.79 -6.36
CA GLU A 30 -9.72 -7.11 -7.72
C GLU A 30 -8.87 -5.97 -8.29
N GLU A 31 -9.31 -4.72 -8.16
CA GLU A 31 -8.55 -3.54 -8.58
C GLU A 31 -7.19 -3.44 -7.87
N ILE A 32 -7.17 -3.70 -6.56
CA ILE A 32 -5.93 -3.69 -5.77
C ILE A 32 -4.98 -4.77 -6.26
N MET A 33 -5.45 -6.00 -6.45
CA MET A 33 -4.62 -7.17 -6.74
C MET A 33 -4.21 -7.28 -8.20
N ASN A 34 -4.98 -6.72 -9.13
CA ASN A 34 -4.72 -6.77 -10.57
C ASN A 34 -3.26 -6.38 -10.95
N PRO A 35 -2.70 -5.24 -10.50
CA PRO A 35 -1.31 -4.88 -10.81
C PRO A 35 -0.27 -5.83 -10.18
N TRP A 36 -0.57 -6.46 -9.04
CA TRP A 36 0.34 -7.43 -8.41
C TRP A 36 0.38 -8.76 -9.16
N LEU A 37 -0.73 -9.13 -9.80
CA LEU A 37 -0.88 -10.41 -10.49
C LEU A 37 -0.41 -10.35 -11.94
N ASN A 38 -0.58 -9.19 -12.60
CA ASN A 38 -0.42 -9.07 -14.04
C ASN A 38 0.78 -8.22 -14.49
N GLN A 39 1.48 -7.54 -13.56
CA GLN A 39 2.68 -6.76 -13.89
C GLN A 39 3.95 -7.52 -13.50
N ASN A 40 4.94 -7.51 -14.39
CA ASN A 40 6.26 -8.05 -14.07
C ASN A 40 7.02 -7.12 -13.10
N GLY A 41 7.65 -7.71 -12.10
CA GLY A 41 8.39 -6.99 -11.06
C GLY A 41 7.57 -6.76 -9.79
N HIS A 42 7.99 -5.78 -9.00
CA HIS A 42 7.32 -5.38 -7.76
C HIS A 42 7.64 -3.90 -7.47
N PRO A 43 6.83 -3.21 -6.65
CA PRO A 43 7.08 -1.82 -6.33
C PRO A 43 8.30 -1.68 -5.41
N LEU A 44 9.15 -0.72 -5.73
CA LEU A 44 10.14 -0.15 -4.83
C LEU A 44 9.66 1.25 -4.41
N LEU A 45 9.53 1.47 -3.10
CA LEU A 45 9.13 2.75 -2.54
C LEU A 45 10.36 3.52 -2.06
N ASN A 46 10.62 4.66 -2.70
CA ASN A 46 11.60 5.62 -2.24
C ASN A 46 10.92 6.65 -1.33
N VAL A 47 11.33 6.70 -0.07
CA VAL A 47 10.75 7.59 0.93
C VAL A 47 11.75 8.69 1.23
N THR A 48 11.37 9.93 0.94
CA THR A 48 12.17 11.12 1.23
C THR A 48 11.45 11.97 2.26
N ARG A 49 12.17 12.40 3.29
CA ARG A 49 11.63 13.25 4.33
C ARG A 49 12.33 14.60 4.33
N ASN A 50 11.55 15.66 4.28
CA ASN A 50 12.03 17.02 4.46
C ASN A 50 11.94 17.39 5.95
N TYR A 51 13.09 17.53 6.62
CA TYR A 51 13.15 17.87 8.05
C TYR A 51 12.95 19.36 8.34
N ASP A 52 12.92 20.23 7.33
CA ASP A 52 12.57 21.65 7.50
C ASP A 52 11.05 21.84 7.51
N THR A 53 10.33 21.15 6.62
CA THR A 53 8.87 21.28 6.46
C THR A 53 8.06 20.17 7.12
N GLY A 54 8.69 19.04 7.46
CA GLY A 54 8.02 17.83 7.95
C GLY A 54 7.31 17.00 6.89
N VAL A 55 7.36 17.40 5.61
CA VAL A 55 6.70 16.69 4.51
C VAL A 55 7.44 15.41 4.16
N ILE A 56 6.69 14.35 3.92
CA ILE A 56 7.22 13.05 3.49
C ILE A 56 6.71 12.76 2.09
N THR A 57 7.63 12.54 1.16
CA THR A 57 7.35 12.21 -0.23
C THR A 57 7.70 10.76 -0.47
N ILE A 58 6.73 9.97 -0.90
CA ILE A 58 6.88 8.56 -1.25
C ILE A 58 6.74 8.44 -2.77
N ILE A 59 7.74 7.85 -3.41
CA ILE A 59 7.75 7.63 -4.87
C ILE A 59 7.82 6.14 -5.16
N GLN A 60 6.90 5.62 -5.96
CA GLN A 60 6.95 4.23 -6.44
C GLN A 60 7.61 4.12 -7.82
N ARG A 61 8.36 3.03 -7.99
CA ARG A 61 8.88 2.60 -9.29
C ARG A 61 8.95 1.08 -9.35
N ASN A 62 9.09 0.52 -10.54
CA ASN A 62 9.34 -0.91 -10.70
C ASN A 62 10.78 -1.23 -10.29
N ALA A 63 10.96 -2.18 -9.36
CA ALA A 63 12.27 -2.55 -8.82
C ALA A 63 13.19 -3.28 -9.82
N ILE A 64 12.62 -3.92 -10.85
CA ILE A 64 13.36 -4.74 -11.81
C ILE A 64 13.53 -4.03 -13.15
N TYR A 65 12.52 -3.27 -13.57
CA TYR A 65 12.46 -2.65 -14.89
C TYR A 65 12.33 -1.12 -14.74
N GLU A 66 13.45 -0.41 -14.69
CA GLU A 66 13.45 1.03 -14.34
C GLU A 66 12.64 1.90 -15.32
N ASP A 67 12.64 1.57 -16.61
CA ASP A 67 11.86 2.28 -17.66
C ASP A 67 10.38 1.86 -17.72
N SER A 68 9.93 1.01 -16.80
CA SER A 68 8.55 0.53 -16.76
C SER A 68 7.60 1.56 -16.14
N ASN A 69 6.45 1.72 -16.77
CA ASN A 69 5.32 2.48 -16.24
C ASN A 69 4.41 1.64 -15.32
N ASN A 70 4.83 0.45 -14.90
CA ASN A 70 4.06 -0.39 -13.98
C ASN A 70 3.94 0.32 -12.64
N ARG A 71 2.71 0.43 -12.14
CA ARG A 71 2.38 1.03 -10.84
C ARG A 71 1.42 0.14 -10.10
N TRP A 72 1.48 0.19 -8.78
CA TRP A 72 0.66 -0.65 -7.92
C TRP A 72 -0.24 0.22 -7.05
N LYS A 73 -1.42 -0.31 -6.75
CA LYS A 73 -2.23 0.18 -5.65
C LYS A 73 -1.66 -0.40 -4.35
N ILE A 74 -1.07 0.44 -3.51
CA ILE A 74 -0.32 -0.01 -2.33
C ILE A 74 -0.92 0.62 -1.08
N PRO A 75 -1.36 -0.17 -0.09
CA PRO A 75 -1.74 0.37 1.20
C PRO A 75 -0.49 0.82 1.94
N ILE A 76 -0.45 2.08 2.35
CA ILE A 76 0.67 2.64 3.11
C ILE A 76 0.33 2.61 4.60
N THR A 77 1.12 1.81 5.34
CA THR A 77 1.14 1.78 6.79
C THR A 77 2.48 2.33 7.28
N PHE A 78 2.48 3.07 8.38
CA PHE A 78 3.71 3.63 8.95
C PHE A 78 3.61 3.85 10.46
N ALA A 79 4.77 3.86 11.10
CA ALA A 79 4.98 4.31 12.48
C ALA A 79 5.88 5.54 12.50
N THR A 80 5.74 6.36 13.54
CA THR A 80 6.57 7.56 13.76
C THR A 80 7.19 7.55 15.15
N ALA A 81 8.13 8.44 15.42
CA ALA A 81 8.74 8.55 16.75
C ALA A 81 7.71 8.87 17.85
N SER A 82 6.77 9.79 17.57
CA SER A 82 5.71 10.16 18.50
C SER A 82 4.61 9.10 18.62
N GLN A 83 4.43 8.26 17.59
CA GLN A 83 3.49 7.14 17.59
C GLN A 83 4.18 5.85 17.13
N PRO A 84 5.03 5.25 17.98
CA PRO A 84 5.86 4.10 17.61
C PRO A 84 5.07 2.79 17.74
N ASN A 85 3.83 2.77 17.24
CA ASN A 85 2.98 1.58 17.25
C ASN A 85 3.13 0.83 15.92
N PHE A 86 3.86 -0.27 15.93
CA PHE A 86 4.11 -1.13 14.77
C PHE A 86 3.05 -2.23 14.59
N GLU A 87 2.14 -2.40 15.57
CA GLU A 87 1.05 -3.38 15.52
C GLU A 87 -0.21 -2.80 14.87
N LYS A 88 -0.28 -1.47 14.72
CA LYS A 88 -1.40 -0.79 14.10
C LYS A 88 -1.30 -0.82 12.58
N THR A 89 -1.86 -1.84 11.93
CA THR A 89 -1.88 -1.98 10.46
C THR A 89 -3.05 -1.24 9.80
N GLU A 90 -3.63 -0.24 10.47
CA GLU A 90 -4.67 0.59 9.86
C GLU A 90 -4.10 1.35 8.66
N ILE A 91 -4.77 1.20 7.52
CA ILE A 91 -4.40 1.85 6.28
C ILE A 91 -4.88 3.29 6.36
N THR A 92 -3.94 4.23 6.40
CA THR A 92 -4.26 5.67 6.43
C THR A 92 -4.16 6.31 5.06
N HIS A 93 -3.32 5.77 4.18
CA HIS A 93 -3.08 6.30 2.85
C HIS A 93 -2.99 5.16 1.84
N TRP A 94 -3.43 5.45 0.62
CA TRP A 94 -3.24 4.58 -0.53
C TRP A 94 -2.32 5.27 -1.53
N MET A 95 -1.36 4.52 -2.02
CA MET A 95 -0.65 4.89 -3.23
C MET A 95 -1.44 4.37 -4.42
N GLU A 96 -1.92 5.28 -5.27
CA GLU A 96 -2.75 4.94 -6.42
C GLU A 96 -1.89 4.62 -7.65
N PRO A 97 -2.33 3.70 -8.54
CA PRO A 97 -1.56 3.32 -9.73
C PRO A 97 -1.51 4.43 -10.80
N THR A 98 -2.37 5.44 -10.69
CA THR A 98 -2.39 6.60 -11.59
C THR A 98 -1.33 7.64 -11.25
N THR A 99 -0.66 7.49 -10.11
CA THR A 99 0.32 8.46 -9.60
C THR A 99 1.58 7.79 -9.08
N ASP A 100 2.72 8.39 -9.36
CA ASP A 100 4.01 7.87 -8.91
C ASP A 100 4.37 8.35 -7.51
N THR A 101 3.72 9.43 -7.07
CA THR A 101 4.09 10.19 -5.87
C THR A 101 2.92 10.32 -4.91
N LEU A 102 3.18 10.11 -3.63
CA LEU A 102 2.28 10.38 -2.52
C LEU A 102 2.99 11.31 -1.52
N GLU A 103 2.32 12.39 -1.11
CA GLU A 103 2.80 13.28 -0.06
C GLU A 103 2.01 13.09 1.22
N ILE A 104 2.70 12.96 2.35
CA ILE A 104 2.13 12.86 3.69
C ILE A 104 2.56 14.10 4.47
N HIS A 105 1.58 14.78 5.06
CA HIS A 105 1.76 16.00 5.84
C HIS A 105 1.34 15.78 7.31
N GLY A 106 1.67 16.74 8.17
CA GLY A 106 1.19 16.75 9.57
C GLY A 106 1.98 15.86 10.54
N ILE A 107 3.10 15.29 10.10
CA ILE A 107 4.05 14.59 10.98
C ILE A 107 5.04 15.60 11.53
N ASN A 108 5.32 15.54 12.84
CA ASN A 108 6.30 16.41 13.48
C ASN A 108 7.65 16.24 12.78
N LYS A 109 8.26 17.33 12.31
CA LYS A 109 9.52 17.35 11.56
C LYS A 109 10.68 16.63 12.26
N ASP A 110 10.71 16.55 13.59
CA ASP A 110 11.79 15.90 14.34
C ASP A 110 11.59 14.37 14.51
N ASP A 111 10.43 13.83 14.12
CA ASP A 111 10.18 12.39 14.19
C ASP A 111 11.01 11.61 13.16
N TRP A 112 11.16 10.31 13.36
CA TRP A 112 11.48 9.38 12.27
C TRP A 112 10.18 8.82 11.67
N ILE A 113 10.28 8.18 10.49
CA ILE A 113 9.18 7.41 9.91
C ILE A 113 9.69 6.02 9.50
N ILE A 114 8.89 4.99 9.76
CA ILE A 114 9.12 3.62 9.25
C ILE A 114 7.84 3.18 8.55
N LEU A 115 7.94 2.84 7.27
CA LEU A 115 6.83 2.37 6.44
C LEU A 115 6.75 0.84 6.43
N ASN A 116 5.62 0.31 5.95
CA ASN A 116 5.35 -1.13 5.80
C ASN A 116 5.47 -1.86 7.15
N ILE A 117 4.76 -1.33 8.15
CA ILE A 117 4.64 -1.99 9.45
C ILE A 117 3.70 -3.19 9.34
N GLN A 118 4.07 -4.29 10.00
CA GLN A 118 3.36 -5.57 9.93
C GLN A 118 3.13 -6.10 11.35
N LEU A 119 1.94 -6.66 11.58
CA LEU A 119 1.67 -7.49 12.74
C LEU A 119 2.55 -8.76 12.65
N LYS A 120 3.27 -9.07 13.73
CA LYS A 120 4.01 -10.33 13.87
C LYS A 120 3.07 -11.50 14.14
#